data_AF-A0A9X1L2V3-F1
#
_entry.id   AF-A0A9X1L2V3-F1
#
_cell.length_a   1.000
_cell.length_b   1.000
_cell.length_c   1.000
_cell.angle_alpha   90.00
_cell.angle_beta   90.00
_cell.angle_gamma   90.00
#
_symmetry.space_group_name_H-M   'P 1'
#
loop_
_entity.id
_entity.type
_entity.pdbx_description
1 polymer ?
#
loop_
_entity_poly.entity_id
_entity_poly.type
_entity_poly.pdbx_seq_one_letter_code
_entity_poly.pdbx_strand_id
1 'polypeptide(L)'
;MKNSTPIQTDSQNLGDIGETTVQLILKKFKWTADIIKSDFGEDIDSNIFIDNSRTNYHLRCQVKSTTKDSEYVKLLKNGNYSVSIASSTLKAWLTSYFPVFLIIYEEQSDLCYWCNPIEQILKNPSKLEKKKPSIQVPKKNIFNLSSKETILEEVKSFYRKIQRLDESVIECKIIPILMPNYRIIPFHHYSSSIFESNELSPEITGDYIELLPSWMSVLKRIDPTSILTSIKLKSNNTEIDLFLTNLKKKINSFEYSLKDNEWISFIVSPITIESNKSSWSNEITFWNSYSKLKNTLIDDYDYCFQIPNNFLRQVSRRARSWEYLHHVNPTKDVAIQLFGSFEITPTIKKIDQIHDNNIKGQLVLWSCKTEEIEQLQEILFKNELTIRIIEDNKAEQLLAITTPMFDPFIGLYSVPMDWDSFEKGNVRNKLIQNKLFDLIPGKEYKGKVPEFLSEVLNKYSDKDYKSVTITESEYIAGFPLKLEEREIFVSRFQMIPNESVQEIKEKLNKSLPLNLKNYHIEFGLKDDSMWETPIYELLISWTPEIIKSSKESYTDNESKILEIFNNLMPTKEIDSLQLKNTYEILRFAGEIGFEK
;
A
#
# COMPACT_ATOMS: atom_id res chain seq x y z
N MET A 1 -21.76 -42.54 59.44
CA MET A 1 -21.35 -41.75 58.27
C MET A 1 -20.03 -41.08 58.61
N LYS A 2 -18.93 -41.40 57.91
CA LYS A 2 -17.64 -40.73 58.10
C LYS A 2 -17.71 -39.36 57.41
N ASN A 3 -17.63 -38.28 58.18
CA ASN A 3 -17.36 -36.95 57.65
C ASN A 3 -15.96 -36.97 57.03
N SER A 4 -15.86 -37.08 55.71
CA SER A 4 -14.62 -36.84 54.98
C SER A 4 -14.54 -35.36 54.65
N THR A 5 -14.14 -34.55 55.64
CA THR A 5 -13.66 -33.20 55.35
C THR A 5 -12.42 -33.30 54.44
N PRO A 6 -12.33 -32.51 53.36
CA PRO A 6 -11.13 -32.47 52.54
C PRO A 6 -9.94 -32.02 53.38
N ILE A 7 -8.83 -32.76 53.30
CA ILE A 7 -7.57 -32.48 53.99
C ILE A 7 -6.55 -32.05 52.95
N GLN A 8 -6.00 -30.85 53.07
CA GLN A 8 -4.86 -30.39 52.29
C GLN A 8 -3.58 -31.02 52.88
N THR A 9 -2.75 -31.62 52.03
CA THR A 9 -1.51 -32.27 52.46
C THR A 9 -0.34 -31.27 52.49
N ASP A 10 0.67 -31.52 53.33
CA ASP A 10 1.88 -30.67 53.40
C ASP A 10 2.61 -30.57 52.05
N SER A 11 2.55 -31.63 51.23
CA SER A 11 3.12 -31.63 49.88
C SER A 11 2.37 -30.67 48.93
N GLN A 12 1.04 -30.59 49.04
CA GLN A 12 0.23 -29.63 48.27
C GLN A 12 0.53 -28.20 48.72
N ASN A 13 0.58 -27.95 50.03
CA ASN A 13 0.96 -26.63 50.57
C ASN A 13 2.34 -26.19 50.08
N LEU A 14 3.32 -27.10 50.09
CA LEU A 14 4.68 -26.80 49.63
C LEU A 14 4.74 -26.54 48.11
N GLY A 15 3.89 -27.22 47.33
CA GLY A 15 3.68 -26.92 45.91
C GLY A 15 3.16 -25.50 45.71
N ASP A 16 2.06 -25.16 46.38
CA ASP A 16 1.42 -23.83 46.31
C ASP A 16 2.38 -22.70 46.70
N ILE A 17 3.21 -22.92 47.73
CA ILE A 17 4.26 -21.98 48.14
C ILE A 17 5.27 -21.79 47.01
N GLY A 18 5.78 -22.88 46.43
CA GLY A 18 6.74 -22.82 45.33
C GLY A 18 6.20 -22.06 44.11
N GLU A 19 4.97 -22.36 43.70
CA GLU A 19 4.28 -21.68 42.58
C GLU A 19 4.12 -20.19 42.88
N THR A 20 3.66 -19.84 44.08
CA THR A 20 3.48 -18.45 44.50
C THR A 20 4.81 -17.69 44.53
N THR A 21 5.89 -18.32 45.01
CA THR A 21 7.23 -17.71 45.02
C THR A 21 7.73 -17.42 43.61
N VAL A 22 7.58 -18.37 42.68
CA VAL A 22 7.95 -18.14 41.27
C VAL A 22 7.10 -17.05 40.63
N GLN A 23 5.79 -17.05 40.91
CA GLN A 23 4.87 -16.00 40.44
C GLN A 23 5.34 -14.61 40.89
N LEU A 24 5.73 -14.46 42.17
CA LEU A 24 6.24 -13.20 42.71
C LEU A 24 7.55 -12.78 42.04
N ILE A 25 8.45 -13.71 41.73
CA ILE A 25 9.70 -13.41 41.02
C ILE A 25 9.42 -12.89 39.61
N LEU A 26 8.55 -13.54 38.84
CA LEU A 26 8.15 -13.08 37.51
C LEU A 26 7.46 -11.71 37.54
N LYS A 27 6.60 -11.46 38.53
CA LYS A 27 6.00 -10.14 38.77
C LYS A 27 7.06 -9.09 39.09
N LYS A 28 8.12 -9.42 39.85
CA LYS A 28 9.26 -8.52 40.08
C LYS A 28 10.05 -8.23 38.81
N PHE A 29 10.02 -9.10 37.79
CA PHE A 29 10.58 -8.79 36.47
C PHE A 29 9.74 -7.77 35.70
N LYS A 30 8.54 -7.43 36.20
CA LYS A 30 7.47 -6.69 35.53
C LYS A 30 6.80 -7.47 34.40
N TRP A 31 6.72 -8.79 34.52
CA TRP A 31 6.00 -9.67 33.59
C TRP A 31 4.67 -10.13 34.21
N THR A 32 3.75 -10.63 33.38
CA THR A 32 2.56 -11.30 33.95
C THR A 32 2.94 -12.67 34.47
N ALA A 33 2.19 -13.18 35.43
CA ALA A 33 2.42 -14.52 35.97
C ALA A 33 1.10 -15.05 36.50
N ASP A 34 0.42 -15.86 35.69
CA ASP A 34 -0.87 -16.43 35.99
C ASP A 34 -0.68 -17.90 36.36
N ILE A 35 -1.20 -18.31 37.53
CA ILE A 35 -1.14 -19.71 37.98
C ILE A 35 -2.21 -20.51 37.22
N ILE A 36 -1.78 -21.59 36.59
CA ILE A 36 -2.62 -22.48 35.80
C ILE A 36 -3.28 -23.47 36.77
N LYS A 37 -4.59 -23.38 36.93
CA LYS A 37 -5.35 -24.23 37.87
C LYS A 37 -5.59 -25.67 37.38
N SER A 38 -5.25 -25.95 36.13
CA SER A 38 -5.48 -27.23 35.47
C SER A 38 -4.17 -28.00 35.36
N ASP A 39 -4.18 -29.30 35.66
CA ASP A 39 -3.00 -30.16 35.60
C ASP A 39 -2.66 -30.56 34.15
N PHE A 40 -2.16 -29.59 33.38
CA PHE A 40 -1.68 -29.79 32.01
C PHE A 40 -0.17 -30.07 31.92
N GLY A 41 0.50 -30.14 33.07
CA GLY A 41 1.95 -30.27 33.14
C GLY A 41 2.72 -28.95 32.97
N GLU A 42 2.06 -27.81 33.18
CA GLU A 42 2.71 -26.52 33.47
C GLU A 42 1.91 -25.83 34.58
N ASP A 43 2.58 -25.08 35.46
CA ASP A 43 1.92 -24.47 36.63
C ASP A 43 1.76 -22.94 36.47
N ILE A 44 2.59 -22.29 35.64
CA ILE A 44 2.57 -20.83 35.48
C ILE A 44 2.67 -20.45 33.99
N ASP A 45 1.86 -19.47 33.60
CA ASP A 45 1.83 -18.82 32.30
C ASP A 45 2.26 -17.34 32.41
N SER A 46 3.15 -16.87 31.52
CA SER A 46 3.78 -15.54 31.67
C SER A 46 3.98 -14.83 30.32
N ASN A 47 3.39 -13.63 30.19
CA ASN A 47 3.66 -12.68 29.12
C ASN A 47 4.84 -11.77 29.49
N ILE A 48 5.78 -11.62 28.56
CA ILE A 48 6.94 -10.75 28.74
C ILE A 48 6.59 -9.32 28.32
N PHE A 49 7.02 -8.38 29.16
CA PHE A 49 6.98 -6.95 28.89
C PHE A 49 8.41 -6.41 28.83
N ILE A 50 8.65 -5.56 27.84
CA ILE A 50 9.91 -4.81 27.65
C ILE A 50 9.51 -3.33 27.67
N ASP A 51 10.14 -2.54 28.55
CA ASP A 51 9.84 -1.12 28.75
C ASP A 51 8.33 -0.83 28.97
N ASN A 52 7.69 -1.66 29.80
CA ASN A 52 6.25 -1.64 30.11
C ASN A 52 5.33 -1.86 28.90
N SER A 53 5.85 -2.21 27.73
CA SER A 53 5.09 -2.57 26.55
C SER A 53 4.91 -4.08 26.47
N ARG A 54 3.69 -4.52 26.15
CA ARG A 54 3.38 -5.93 25.92
C ARG A 54 4.13 -6.41 24.68
N THR A 55 4.84 -7.53 24.79
CA THR A 55 5.50 -8.17 23.65
C THR A 55 4.75 -9.41 23.18
N ASN A 56 5.14 -9.96 22.02
CA ASN A 56 4.68 -11.28 21.56
C ASN A 56 5.44 -12.44 22.23
N TYR A 57 6.40 -12.15 23.11
CA TYR A 57 7.18 -13.17 23.80
C TYR A 57 6.41 -13.70 25.00
N HIS A 58 6.40 -15.02 25.10
CA HIS A 58 5.66 -15.75 26.11
C HIS A 58 6.52 -16.89 26.66
N LEU A 59 6.30 -17.27 27.91
CA LEU A 59 6.96 -18.43 28.52
C LEU A 59 6.01 -19.14 29.47
N ARG A 60 6.28 -20.43 29.70
CA ARG A 60 5.63 -21.23 30.75
C ARG A 60 6.64 -21.76 31.74
N CYS A 61 6.19 -22.05 32.95
CA CYS A 61 7.00 -22.70 33.96
C CYS A 61 6.28 -23.93 34.53
N GLN A 62 7.03 -25.00 34.72
CA GLN A 62 6.68 -26.06 35.66
C GLN A 62 7.53 -25.87 36.91
N VAL A 63 6.88 -25.79 38.06
CA VAL A 63 7.48 -25.67 39.38
C VAL A 63 7.45 -27.03 40.08
N LYS A 64 8.53 -27.37 40.79
CA LYS A 64 8.59 -28.49 41.71
C LYS A 64 9.26 -28.05 43.00
N SER A 65 8.65 -28.35 44.13
CA SER A 65 9.19 -27.96 45.43
C SER A 65 9.94 -29.09 46.11
N THR A 66 10.93 -28.77 46.94
CA THR A 66 11.76 -29.74 47.64
C THR A 66 12.13 -29.31 49.06
N THR A 67 12.19 -30.29 49.96
CA THR A 67 12.80 -30.20 51.30
C THR A 67 14.10 -31.04 51.34
N LYS A 68 14.81 -31.06 52.48
CA LYS A 68 16.04 -31.87 52.64
C LYS A 68 15.82 -33.37 52.40
N ASP A 69 14.62 -33.86 52.71
CA ASP A 69 14.27 -35.28 52.69
C ASP A 69 13.32 -35.65 51.53
N SER A 70 13.24 -34.80 50.50
CA SER A 70 12.35 -35.03 49.36
C SER A 70 12.73 -36.28 48.57
N GLU A 71 11.79 -37.21 48.42
CA GLU A 71 11.96 -38.37 47.54
C GLU A 71 11.77 -38.02 46.05
N TYR A 72 11.05 -36.93 45.75
CA TYR A 72 10.63 -36.54 44.40
C TYR A 72 11.68 -35.70 43.66
N VAL A 73 12.44 -34.88 44.39
CA VAL A 73 13.51 -34.04 43.87
C VAL A 73 14.81 -34.46 44.55
N LYS A 74 15.69 -35.13 43.80
CA LYS A 74 16.91 -35.72 44.37
C LYS A 74 18.08 -34.77 44.24
N LEU A 75 18.81 -34.54 45.33
CA LEU A 75 20.10 -33.85 45.29
C LEU A 75 21.19 -34.81 44.82
N LEU A 76 21.88 -34.46 43.74
CA LEU A 76 22.96 -35.25 43.15
C LEU A 76 24.30 -34.96 43.86
N LYS A 77 25.27 -35.87 43.73
CA LYS A 77 26.63 -35.72 44.28
C LYS A 77 27.37 -34.46 43.79
N ASN A 78 27.01 -33.96 42.60
CA ASN A 78 27.58 -32.74 42.04
C ASN A 78 26.87 -31.45 42.51
N GLY A 79 25.94 -31.55 43.45
CA GLY A 79 25.21 -30.41 44.01
C GLY A 79 23.99 -29.95 43.20
N ASN A 80 23.72 -30.54 42.03
CA ASN A 80 22.54 -30.21 41.23
C ASN A 80 21.30 -31.00 41.69
N TYR A 81 20.11 -30.51 41.35
CA TYR A 81 18.88 -31.27 41.51
C TYR A 81 18.60 -32.18 40.32
N SER A 82 17.84 -33.22 40.58
CA SER A 82 17.38 -34.20 39.60
C SER A 82 15.90 -34.48 39.82
N VAL A 83 15.10 -34.27 38.78
CA VAL A 83 13.66 -34.49 38.81
C VAL A 83 13.25 -35.44 37.70
N SER A 84 12.38 -36.39 38.04
CA SER A 84 11.81 -37.33 37.08
C SER A 84 10.55 -36.73 36.46
N ILE A 85 10.57 -36.41 35.17
CA ILE A 85 9.42 -35.89 34.43
C ILE A 85 8.89 -36.98 33.50
N ALA A 86 7.57 -37.10 33.36
CA ALA A 86 6.98 -38.07 32.44
C ALA A 86 7.39 -37.77 30.99
N SER A 87 7.73 -38.80 30.21
CA SER A 87 8.14 -38.60 28.81
C SER A 87 7.01 -38.04 27.94
N SER A 88 5.74 -38.30 28.29
CA SER A 88 4.58 -37.66 27.64
C SER A 88 4.59 -36.14 27.81
N THR A 89 4.86 -35.64 29.02
CA THR A 89 4.95 -34.20 29.32
C THR A 89 6.11 -33.56 28.57
N LEU A 90 7.29 -34.19 28.56
CA LEU A 90 8.44 -33.67 27.80
C LEU A 90 8.20 -33.66 26.28
N LYS A 91 7.48 -34.65 25.75
CA LYS A 91 7.06 -34.65 24.34
C LYS A 91 6.09 -33.50 24.04
N ALA A 92 5.13 -33.24 24.94
CA ALA A 92 4.22 -32.11 24.80
C ALA A 92 4.96 -30.77 24.81
N TRP A 93 5.90 -30.58 25.75
CA TRP A 93 6.76 -29.39 25.82
C TRP A 93 7.65 -29.23 24.58
N LEU A 94 8.16 -30.32 24.00
CA LEU A 94 8.97 -30.28 22.77
C LEU A 94 8.18 -29.76 21.56
N THR A 95 6.87 -30.03 21.54
CA THR A 95 5.95 -29.58 20.48
C THR A 95 5.22 -28.27 20.82
N SER A 96 5.56 -27.64 21.95
CA SER A 96 4.91 -26.41 22.40
C SER A 96 5.36 -25.20 21.55
N TYR A 97 4.43 -24.26 21.32
CA TYR A 97 4.73 -22.96 20.72
C TYR A 97 5.32 -21.95 21.73
N PHE A 98 5.56 -22.40 22.96
CA PHE A 98 6.09 -21.60 24.06
C PHE A 98 7.27 -22.32 24.71
N PRO A 99 8.35 -21.61 25.08
CA PRO A 99 9.41 -22.19 25.88
C PRO A 99 8.88 -22.52 27.27
N VAL A 100 9.15 -23.74 27.73
CA VAL A 100 8.79 -24.21 29.08
C VAL A 100 10.04 -24.33 29.92
N PHE A 101 10.09 -23.63 31.06
CA PHE A 101 11.18 -23.73 32.04
C PHE A 101 10.80 -24.66 33.18
N LEU A 102 11.75 -25.47 33.66
CA LEU A 102 11.59 -26.26 34.88
C LEU A 102 12.27 -25.53 36.04
N ILE A 103 11.51 -25.23 37.08
CA ILE A 103 11.95 -24.48 38.25
C ILE A 103 11.82 -25.35 39.50
N ILE A 104 12.87 -25.37 40.32
CA ILE A 104 12.91 -26.06 41.62
C ILE A 104 12.90 -25.03 42.74
N TYR A 105 11.90 -25.10 43.61
CA TYR A 105 11.85 -24.32 44.85
C TYR A 105 12.43 -25.14 46.02
N GLU A 106 13.47 -24.62 46.69
CA GLU A 106 14.08 -25.21 47.89
C GLU A 106 13.60 -24.48 49.14
N GLU A 107 12.79 -25.15 49.97
CA GLU A 107 12.14 -24.54 51.15
C GLU A 107 13.14 -23.96 52.16
N GLN A 108 14.24 -24.68 52.42
CA GLN A 108 15.17 -24.31 53.49
C GLN A 108 15.95 -23.02 53.23
N SER A 109 16.22 -22.74 51.96
CA SER A 109 16.95 -21.55 51.54
C SER A 109 16.02 -20.48 50.98
N ASP A 110 14.75 -20.81 50.75
CA ASP A 110 13.77 -20.00 50.04
C ASP A 110 14.28 -19.55 48.65
N LEU A 111 15.01 -20.43 47.96
CA LEU A 111 15.59 -20.16 46.65
C LEU A 111 14.92 -20.98 45.54
N CYS A 112 14.81 -20.37 44.37
CA CYS A 112 14.39 -21.03 43.15
C CYS A 112 15.60 -21.26 42.22
N TYR A 113 15.64 -22.42 41.56
CA TYR A 113 16.66 -22.78 40.58
C TYR A 113 16.01 -23.21 39.27
N TRP A 114 16.62 -22.94 38.12
CA TRP A 114 15.94 -23.18 36.83
C TRP A 114 16.82 -23.85 35.77
N CYS A 115 16.15 -24.48 34.80
CA CYS A 115 16.77 -24.96 33.56
C CYS A 115 15.77 -24.97 32.40
N ASN A 116 16.29 -25.08 31.18
CA ASN A 116 15.51 -25.47 30.00
C ASN A 116 15.53 -27.01 29.87
N PRO A 117 14.43 -27.72 30.21
CA PRO A 117 14.37 -29.17 30.14
C PRO A 117 14.51 -29.71 28.71
N ILE A 118 14.01 -28.97 27.71
CA ILE A 118 14.04 -29.37 26.30
C ILE A 118 15.47 -29.37 25.77
N GLU A 119 16.29 -28.40 26.15
CA GLU A 119 17.70 -28.37 25.75
C GLU A 119 18.46 -29.64 26.19
N GLN A 120 18.19 -30.14 27.39
CA GLN A 120 18.80 -31.38 27.90
C GLN A 120 18.32 -32.63 27.17
N ILE A 121 17.06 -32.63 26.71
CA ILE A 121 16.50 -33.72 25.90
C ILE A 121 17.06 -33.69 24.50
N LEU A 122 17.17 -32.52 23.86
CA LEU A 122 17.76 -32.38 22.53
C LEU A 122 19.23 -32.81 22.49
N LYS A 123 19.99 -32.55 23.57
CA LYS A 123 21.38 -33.04 23.71
C LYS A 123 21.49 -34.55 23.89
N ASN A 124 20.43 -35.21 24.37
CA ASN A 124 20.42 -36.67 24.51
C ASN A 124 19.00 -37.24 24.27
N PRO A 125 18.57 -37.36 22.99
CA PRO A 125 17.20 -37.73 22.63
C PRO A 125 16.76 -39.10 23.15
N SER A 126 17.71 -40.05 23.29
CA SER A 126 17.47 -41.40 23.83
C SER A 126 16.81 -41.39 25.23
N LYS A 127 16.93 -40.29 25.98
CA LYS A 127 16.25 -40.15 27.27
C LYS A 127 14.73 -40.28 27.16
N LEU A 128 14.13 -39.88 26.04
CA LEU A 128 12.66 -39.94 25.84
C LEU A 128 12.11 -41.37 25.71
N GLU A 129 12.96 -42.37 25.49
CA GLU A 129 12.57 -43.78 25.47
C GLU A 129 12.19 -44.29 26.87
N LYS A 130 12.69 -43.63 27.92
CA LYS A 130 12.34 -43.95 29.31
C LYS A 130 10.96 -43.40 29.65
N LYS A 131 10.19 -44.11 30.50
CA LYS A 131 8.85 -43.66 30.96
C LYS A 131 8.92 -42.34 31.74
N LYS A 132 9.97 -42.15 32.55
CA LYS A 132 10.21 -40.95 33.36
C LYS A 132 11.70 -40.56 33.30
N PRO A 133 12.16 -39.91 32.22
CA PRO A 133 13.52 -39.39 32.16
C PRO A 133 13.79 -38.39 33.29
N SER A 134 15.07 -38.35 33.69
CA SER A 134 15.55 -37.41 34.68
C SER A 134 16.13 -36.17 34.01
N ILE A 135 15.64 -35.01 34.46
CA ILE A 135 16.13 -33.68 34.10
C ILE A 135 16.97 -33.14 35.25
N GLN A 136 18.14 -32.58 34.95
CA GLN A 136 19.01 -31.98 35.95
C GLN A 136 18.78 -30.48 36.04
N VAL A 137 18.63 -29.93 37.25
CA VAL A 137 18.48 -28.49 37.47
C VAL A 137 19.72 -27.98 38.21
N PRO A 138 20.59 -27.17 37.56
CA PRO A 138 21.82 -26.70 38.19
C PRO A 138 21.56 -25.72 39.32
N LYS A 139 22.18 -25.94 40.50
CA LYS A 139 22.07 -24.99 41.63
C LYS A 139 22.70 -23.61 41.35
N LYS A 140 23.62 -23.55 40.38
CA LYS A 140 24.21 -22.27 39.93
C LYS A 140 23.21 -21.37 39.18
N ASN A 141 22.14 -21.94 38.63
CA ASN A 141 21.13 -21.19 37.87
C ASN A 141 20.02 -20.75 38.81
N ILE A 142 20.27 -19.71 39.60
CA ILE A 142 19.27 -19.16 40.52
C ILE A 142 18.23 -18.39 39.70
N PHE A 143 16.95 -18.65 39.96
CA PHE A 143 15.82 -17.96 39.34
C PHE A 143 15.41 -16.78 40.23
N ASN A 144 15.92 -15.59 39.94
CA ASN A 144 15.68 -14.39 40.73
C ASN A 144 15.80 -13.13 39.84
N LEU A 145 15.75 -11.93 40.43
CA LEU A 145 15.81 -10.68 39.66
C LEU A 145 17.05 -10.56 38.76
N SER A 146 18.19 -11.09 39.17
CA SER A 146 19.43 -11.04 38.39
C SER A 146 19.41 -11.95 37.15
N SER A 147 18.55 -12.97 37.11
CA SER A 147 18.44 -13.88 35.95
C SER A 147 17.47 -13.39 34.87
N LYS A 148 16.81 -12.24 35.06
CA LYS A 148 15.78 -11.71 34.13
C LYS A 148 16.28 -11.64 32.68
N GLU A 149 17.43 -11.02 32.46
CA GLU A 149 17.99 -10.81 31.11
C GLU A 149 18.34 -12.14 30.45
N THR A 150 18.94 -13.07 31.21
CA THR A 150 19.28 -14.41 30.70
C THR A 150 18.03 -15.19 30.27
N ILE A 151 16.97 -15.15 31.07
CA ILE A 151 15.69 -15.80 30.73
C ILE A 151 15.06 -15.15 29.50
N LEU A 152 15.11 -13.82 29.41
CA LEU A 152 14.58 -13.09 28.25
C LEU A 152 15.31 -13.48 26.95
N GLU A 153 16.63 -13.58 26.98
CA GLU A 153 17.42 -13.98 25.81
C GLU A 153 17.16 -15.45 25.41
N GLU A 154 16.97 -16.36 26.36
CA GLU A 154 16.53 -17.73 26.09
C GLU A 154 15.16 -17.77 25.38
N VAL A 155 14.21 -16.95 25.84
CA VAL A 155 12.88 -16.84 25.21
C VAL A 155 12.98 -16.25 23.81
N LYS A 156 13.73 -15.16 23.61
CA LYS A 156 13.96 -14.58 22.28
C LYS A 156 14.61 -15.59 21.34
N SER A 157 15.62 -16.33 21.80
CA SER A 157 16.30 -17.38 21.04
C SER A 157 15.34 -18.48 20.60
N PHE A 158 14.40 -18.90 21.47
CA PHE A 158 13.35 -19.84 21.12
C PHE A 158 12.45 -19.31 19.98
N TYR A 159 11.97 -18.07 20.08
CA TYR A 159 11.10 -17.49 19.04
C TYR A 159 11.83 -17.19 17.73
N ARG A 160 13.11 -16.81 17.77
CA ARG A 160 13.95 -16.68 16.56
C ARG A 160 14.01 -17.98 15.77
N LYS A 161 14.15 -19.12 16.46
CA LYS A 161 14.12 -20.45 15.84
C LYS A 161 12.75 -20.82 15.27
N ILE A 162 11.67 -20.52 15.99
CA ILE A 162 10.30 -20.75 15.49
C ILE A 162 10.03 -19.92 14.24
N GLN A 163 10.47 -18.66 14.23
CA GLN A 163 10.38 -17.76 13.08
C GLN A 163 11.45 -18.05 12.01
N ARG A 164 12.36 -19.00 12.27
CA ARG A 164 13.46 -19.42 11.39
C ARG A 164 14.36 -18.27 10.92
N LEU A 165 14.43 -17.18 11.68
CA LEU A 165 15.21 -15.98 11.34
C LEU A 165 16.71 -16.27 11.30
N ASP A 166 17.18 -17.24 12.10
CA ASP A 166 18.58 -17.68 12.14
C ASP A 166 19.01 -18.46 10.88
N GLU A 167 18.05 -18.86 10.04
CA GLU A 167 18.27 -19.60 8.79
C GLU A 167 17.79 -18.82 7.56
N SER A 168 17.47 -17.54 7.72
CA SER A 168 16.83 -16.75 6.69
C SER A 168 17.80 -15.79 6.01
N VAL A 169 17.57 -15.54 4.73
CA VAL A 169 18.25 -14.54 3.91
C VAL A 169 17.21 -13.55 3.46
N ILE A 170 17.56 -12.27 3.58
CA ILE A 170 16.78 -11.19 3.00
C ILE A 170 17.37 -10.84 1.65
N GLU A 171 16.52 -10.62 0.66
CA GLU A 171 16.96 -10.39 -0.71
C GLU A 171 16.00 -9.52 -1.51
N CYS A 172 16.52 -8.89 -2.56
CA CYS A 172 15.72 -8.23 -3.58
C CYS A 172 16.44 -8.28 -4.93
N LYS A 173 15.73 -7.95 -6.00
CA LYS A 173 16.29 -7.79 -7.33
C LYS A 173 16.28 -6.32 -7.71
N ILE A 174 17.35 -5.87 -8.36
CA ILE A 174 17.44 -4.52 -8.92
C ILE A 174 17.64 -4.57 -10.43
N ILE A 175 16.96 -3.67 -11.14
CA ILE A 175 17.04 -3.52 -12.59
C ILE A 175 17.35 -2.05 -12.91
N PRO A 176 18.58 -1.74 -13.36
CA PRO A 176 18.95 -0.39 -13.74
C PRO A 176 18.40 -0.03 -15.13
N ILE A 177 17.79 1.14 -15.23
CA ILE A 177 17.12 1.65 -16.42
C ILE A 177 17.62 3.04 -16.73
N LEU A 178 18.01 3.24 -17.98
CA LEU A 178 18.31 4.53 -18.56
C LEU A 178 17.01 5.24 -18.94
N MET A 179 16.73 6.32 -18.22
CA MET A 179 15.61 7.23 -18.41
C MET A 179 16.02 8.41 -19.29
N PRO A 180 15.06 9.08 -19.97
CA PRO A 180 13.59 8.90 -19.92
C PRO A 180 13.05 7.80 -20.85
N ASN A 181 13.91 7.08 -21.56
CA ASN A 181 13.51 6.16 -22.65
C ASN A 181 13.20 4.72 -22.21
N TYR A 182 13.19 4.43 -20.91
CA TYR A 182 12.94 3.10 -20.34
C TYR A 182 13.85 2.00 -20.90
N ARG A 183 15.14 2.30 -21.15
CA ARG A 183 16.08 1.32 -21.70
C ARG A 183 16.82 0.61 -20.59
N ILE A 184 16.78 -0.72 -20.56
CA ILE A 184 17.54 -1.48 -19.57
C ILE A 184 19.02 -1.37 -19.86
N ILE A 185 19.81 -1.07 -18.83
CA ILE A 185 21.27 -1.02 -18.93
C ILE A 185 21.78 -2.48 -18.98
N PRO A 186 22.60 -2.87 -19.98
CA PRO A 186 23.12 -4.24 -20.06
C PRO A 186 24.13 -4.57 -18.95
N PHE A 187 24.04 -5.79 -18.39
CA PHE A 187 24.81 -6.20 -17.20
C PHE A 187 26.34 -6.09 -17.33
N HIS A 188 26.89 -6.26 -18.53
CA HIS A 188 28.33 -6.22 -18.75
C HIS A 188 28.93 -4.83 -18.53
N HIS A 189 28.11 -3.77 -18.57
CA HIS A 189 28.57 -2.39 -18.33
C HIS A 189 28.83 -2.07 -16.85
N TYR A 190 28.35 -2.89 -15.92
CA TYR A 190 28.40 -2.58 -14.49
C TYR A 190 28.83 -3.76 -13.60
N SER A 191 29.33 -4.84 -14.18
CA SER A 191 29.80 -6.03 -13.45
C SER A 191 30.85 -5.72 -12.38
N SER A 192 31.80 -4.82 -12.65
CA SER A 192 32.81 -4.39 -11.66
C SER A 192 32.18 -3.73 -10.42
N SER A 193 31.29 -2.75 -10.62
CA SER A 193 30.60 -2.05 -9.53
C SER A 193 29.67 -2.96 -8.70
N ILE A 194 29.19 -4.06 -9.30
CA ILE A 194 28.35 -5.04 -8.63
C ILE A 194 29.14 -5.82 -7.57
N PHE A 195 30.36 -6.29 -7.86
CA PHE A 195 31.05 -7.25 -6.98
C PHE A 195 31.92 -6.61 -5.88
N GLU A 196 32.05 -5.28 -5.83
CA GLU A 196 32.96 -4.60 -4.89
C GLU A 196 32.45 -4.46 -3.44
N SER A 197 31.20 -4.80 -3.11
CA SER A 197 30.66 -4.62 -1.74
C SER A 197 30.59 -5.91 -0.93
N ASN A 198 31.06 -5.86 0.32
CA ASN A 198 31.02 -6.98 1.25
C ASN A 198 29.67 -7.14 2.00
N GLU A 199 28.82 -6.12 2.03
CA GLU A 199 27.62 -6.07 2.89
C GLU A 199 26.39 -6.75 2.27
N LEU A 200 26.22 -6.64 0.96
CA LEU A 200 25.19 -7.33 0.17
C LEU A 200 25.88 -8.20 -0.86
N SER A 201 25.59 -9.50 -0.86
CA SER A 201 26.14 -10.42 -1.84
C SER A 201 25.34 -10.32 -3.15
N PRO A 202 25.99 -9.92 -4.24
CA PRO A 202 25.31 -9.80 -5.53
C PRO A 202 25.34 -11.11 -6.31
N GLU A 203 24.28 -11.37 -7.06
CA GLU A 203 24.16 -12.49 -7.99
C GLU A 203 23.43 -12.01 -9.24
N ILE A 204 23.99 -12.27 -10.42
CA ILE A 204 23.29 -11.97 -11.68
C ILE A 204 22.23 -13.04 -11.88
N THR A 205 20.99 -12.62 -12.07
CA THR A 205 19.86 -13.52 -12.30
C THR A 205 19.00 -12.99 -13.45
N GLY A 206 17.97 -13.75 -13.82
CA GLY A 206 17.02 -13.33 -14.82
C GLY A 206 15.67 -13.97 -14.59
N ASP A 207 14.62 -13.20 -14.82
CA ASP A 207 13.24 -13.66 -14.71
C ASP A 207 12.58 -13.68 -16.08
N TYR A 208 11.69 -14.63 -16.30
CA TYR A 208 10.84 -14.61 -17.49
C TYR A 208 9.90 -13.42 -17.42
N ILE A 209 9.83 -12.62 -18.48
CA ILE A 209 9.01 -11.40 -18.53
C ILE A 209 7.52 -11.67 -18.30
N GLU A 210 7.05 -12.88 -18.63
CA GLU A 210 5.68 -13.33 -18.40
C GLU A 210 5.34 -13.54 -16.92
N LEU A 211 6.36 -13.69 -16.06
CA LEU A 211 6.20 -13.84 -14.61
C LEU A 211 6.36 -12.51 -13.86
N LEU A 212 6.64 -11.43 -14.58
CA LEU A 212 6.82 -10.09 -14.03
C LEU A 212 5.54 -9.26 -14.16
N PRO A 213 5.39 -8.19 -13.36
CA PRO A 213 4.29 -7.24 -13.54
C PRO A 213 4.16 -6.77 -14.99
N SER A 214 2.92 -6.72 -15.50
CA SER A 214 2.65 -6.43 -16.92
C SER A 214 3.21 -5.08 -17.39
N TRP A 215 3.32 -4.12 -16.48
CA TRP A 215 3.87 -2.80 -16.75
C TRP A 215 5.36 -2.83 -17.12
N MET A 216 6.11 -3.86 -16.73
CA MET A 216 7.52 -4.01 -17.11
C MET A 216 7.72 -4.32 -18.60
N SER A 217 6.66 -4.62 -19.33
CA SER A 217 6.69 -4.76 -20.80
C SER A 217 7.06 -3.47 -21.53
N VAL A 218 6.96 -2.31 -20.89
CA VAL A 218 7.41 -1.01 -21.45
C VAL A 218 8.93 -0.92 -21.58
N LEU A 219 9.68 -1.76 -20.86
CA LEU A 219 11.13 -1.69 -20.79
C LEU A 219 11.76 -2.17 -22.10
N LYS A 220 12.60 -1.30 -22.69
CA LYS A 220 13.30 -1.55 -23.95
C LYS A 220 14.59 -2.30 -23.68
N ARG A 221 14.77 -3.43 -24.36
CA ARG A 221 15.90 -4.34 -24.21
C ARG A 221 16.62 -4.52 -25.54
N ILE A 222 17.93 -4.71 -25.46
CA ILE A 222 18.77 -5.10 -26.60
C ILE A 222 18.71 -6.61 -26.82
N ASP A 223 18.61 -7.38 -25.73
CA ASP A 223 18.49 -8.83 -25.78
C ASP A 223 17.08 -9.26 -26.25
N PRO A 224 16.95 -10.04 -27.35
CA PRO A 224 15.67 -10.55 -27.83
C PRO A 224 15.07 -11.68 -26.96
N THR A 225 15.76 -12.15 -25.91
CA THR A 225 15.24 -13.23 -25.06
C THR A 225 14.03 -12.80 -24.22
N SER A 226 13.23 -13.79 -23.80
CA SER A 226 12.13 -13.59 -22.85
C SER A 226 12.60 -13.36 -21.41
N ILE A 227 13.91 -13.27 -21.17
CA ILE A 227 14.51 -13.13 -19.84
C ILE A 227 14.87 -11.67 -19.58
N LEU A 228 14.41 -11.13 -18.45
CA LEU A 228 14.83 -9.84 -17.95
C LEU A 228 15.96 -10.04 -16.95
N THR A 229 17.18 -9.66 -17.34
CA THR A 229 18.35 -9.71 -16.45
C THR A 229 18.20 -8.71 -15.31
N SER A 230 18.50 -9.14 -14.09
CA SER A 230 18.50 -8.33 -12.88
C SER A 230 19.69 -8.70 -11.99
N ILE A 231 20.02 -7.83 -11.03
CA ILE A 231 20.98 -8.15 -9.97
C ILE A 231 20.19 -8.51 -8.72
N LYS A 232 20.36 -9.74 -8.26
CA LYS A 232 19.86 -10.19 -6.97
C LYS A 232 20.86 -9.77 -5.89
N LEU A 233 20.40 -9.03 -4.89
CA LEU A 233 21.19 -8.61 -3.75
C LEU A 233 20.68 -9.35 -2.51
N LYS A 234 21.57 -10.04 -1.80
CA LYS A 234 21.23 -10.87 -0.64
C LYS A 234 21.99 -10.42 0.62
N SER A 235 21.39 -10.65 1.79
CA SER A 235 22.07 -10.52 3.09
C SER A 235 21.63 -11.61 4.05
N ASN A 236 22.58 -12.12 4.83
CA ASN A 236 22.29 -13.00 5.96
C ASN A 236 21.78 -12.23 7.19
N ASN A 237 21.92 -10.90 7.21
CA ASN A 237 21.30 -10.07 8.25
C ASN A 237 19.89 -9.69 7.80
N THR A 238 18.88 -10.15 8.53
CA THR A 238 17.45 -9.98 8.20
C THR A 238 16.86 -8.66 8.72
N GLU A 239 17.65 -7.76 9.29
CA GLU A 239 17.21 -6.41 9.66
C GLU A 239 16.94 -5.54 8.41
N ILE A 240 15.65 -5.25 8.17
CA ILE A 240 15.17 -4.52 6.99
C ILE A 240 15.78 -3.13 6.85
N ASP A 241 15.92 -2.37 7.94
CA ASP A 241 16.45 -1.00 7.90
C ASP A 241 17.93 -0.97 7.46
N LEU A 242 18.71 -1.94 7.96
CA LEU A 242 20.10 -2.11 7.57
C LEU A 242 20.20 -2.57 6.10
N PHE A 243 19.36 -3.51 5.69
CA PHE A 243 19.30 -3.97 4.30
C PHE A 243 18.97 -2.82 3.35
N LEU A 244 17.94 -2.02 3.64
CA LEU A 244 17.56 -0.85 2.84
C LEU A 244 18.66 0.20 2.78
N THR A 245 19.34 0.45 3.90
CA THR A 245 20.49 1.37 3.96
C THR A 245 21.61 0.90 3.02
N ASN A 246 21.97 -0.39 3.09
CA ASN A 246 23.02 -0.96 2.25
C ASN A 246 22.60 -1.05 0.79
N LEU A 247 21.32 -1.32 0.52
CA LEU A 247 20.74 -1.29 -0.83
C LEU A 247 20.88 0.10 -1.45
N LYS A 248 20.48 1.15 -0.72
CA LYS A 248 20.60 2.54 -1.19
C LYS A 248 22.06 2.93 -1.43
N LYS A 249 22.98 2.53 -0.54
CA LYS A 249 24.43 2.72 -0.76
C LYS A 249 24.90 2.03 -2.04
N LYS A 250 24.46 0.78 -2.26
CA LYS A 250 24.84 -0.02 -3.44
C LYS A 250 24.30 0.56 -4.74
N ILE A 251 23.05 1.02 -4.74
CA ILE A 251 22.46 1.74 -5.87
C ILE A 251 23.22 3.05 -6.12
N ASN A 252 23.55 3.78 -5.07
CA ASN A 252 24.27 5.04 -5.20
C ASN A 252 25.70 4.87 -5.72
N SER A 253 26.36 3.74 -5.46
CA SER A 253 27.68 3.42 -6.02
C SER A 253 27.66 2.99 -7.48
N PHE A 254 26.47 2.84 -8.09
CA PHE A 254 26.36 2.47 -9.50
C PHE A 254 26.85 3.61 -10.40
N GLU A 255 27.78 3.31 -11.29
CA GLU A 255 28.35 4.26 -12.25
C GLU A 255 28.03 3.83 -13.68
N TYR A 256 27.54 4.78 -14.48
CA TYR A 256 27.27 4.60 -15.90
C TYR A 256 27.40 5.94 -16.62
N SER A 257 27.90 5.93 -17.85
CA SER A 257 28.06 7.14 -18.64
C SER A 257 26.70 7.60 -19.18
N LEU A 258 26.30 8.81 -18.84
CA LEU A 258 25.00 9.39 -19.21
C LEU A 258 25.18 10.51 -20.23
N LYS A 259 24.22 10.66 -21.14
CA LYS A 259 24.11 11.85 -21.99
C LYS A 259 23.38 12.97 -21.26
N ASP A 260 23.39 14.16 -21.87
CA ASP A 260 22.59 15.29 -21.39
C ASP A 260 21.11 14.89 -21.29
N ASN A 261 20.48 15.21 -20.16
CA ASN A 261 19.10 14.88 -19.80
C ASN A 261 18.79 13.39 -19.58
N GLU A 262 19.79 12.51 -19.55
CA GLU A 262 19.60 11.12 -19.12
C GLU A 262 19.85 10.97 -17.61
N TRP A 263 19.13 10.04 -16.99
CA TRP A 263 19.39 9.60 -15.63
C TRP A 263 19.14 8.11 -15.50
N ILE A 264 19.50 7.54 -14.35
CA ILE A 264 19.32 6.12 -14.08
C ILE A 264 18.22 5.97 -13.05
N SER A 265 17.21 5.19 -13.36
CA SER A 265 16.24 4.69 -12.39
C SER A 265 16.51 3.22 -12.11
N PHE A 266 16.25 2.79 -10.89
CA PHE A 266 16.44 1.44 -10.42
C PHE A 266 15.09 0.91 -10.00
N ILE A 267 14.55 -0.04 -10.75
CA ILE A 267 13.41 -0.83 -10.27
C ILE A 267 13.94 -1.80 -9.24
N VAL A 268 13.34 -1.78 -8.06
CA VAL A 268 13.63 -2.68 -6.94
C VAL A 268 12.42 -3.56 -6.74
N SER A 269 12.61 -4.87 -6.82
CA SER A 269 11.57 -5.84 -6.49
C SER A 269 11.20 -5.77 -5.01
N PRO A 270 10.03 -6.31 -4.60
CA PRO A 270 9.76 -6.63 -3.22
C PRO A 270 10.96 -7.28 -2.56
N ILE A 271 11.27 -6.82 -1.36
CA ILE A 271 12.26 -7.48 -0.52
C ILE A 271 11.59 -8.73 0.04
N THR A 272 12.21 -9.87 -0.20
CA THR A 272 11.76 -11.16 0.32
C THR A 272 12.67 -11.60 1.46
N ILE A 273 12.09 -12.23 2.47
CA ILE A 273 12.82 -13.03 3.44
C ILE A 273 12.57 -14.48 3.06
N GLU A 274 13.63 -15.20 2.71
CA GLU A 274 13.60 -16.60 2.34
C GLU A 274 14.36 -17.44 3.36
N SER A 275 13.85 -18.62 3.68
CA SER A 275 14.59 -19.57 4.51
C SER A 275 15.59 -20.36 3.65
N ASN A 276 16.86 -20.37 4.02
CA ASN A 276 17.90 -21.16 3.34
C ASN A 276 17.72 -22.69 3.46
N LYS A 277 16.79 -23.17 4.30
CA LYS A 277 16.60 -24.61 4.59
C LYS A 277 15.17 -25.11 4.35
N SER A 278 14.33 -24.34 3.68
CA SER A 278 12.95 -24.74 3.34
C SER A 278 12.38 -23.83 2.26
N SER A 279 11.21 -24.20 1.72
CA SER A 279 10.47 -23.41 0.73
C SER A 279 9.71 -22.23 1.33
N TRP A 280 9.94 -21.85 2.59
CA TRP A 280 9.28 -20.70 3.18
C TRP A 280 9.90 -19.41 2.66
N SER A 281 9.07 -18.52 2.13
CA SER A 281 9.42 -17.17 1.73
C SER A 281 8.28 -16.22 2.10
N ASN A 282 8.61 -14.96 2.35
CA ASN A 282 7.63 -13.91 2.57
C ASN A 282 8.11 -12.57 1.98
N GLU A 283 7.21 -11.87 1.31
CA GLU A 283 7.45 -10.49 0.83
C GLU A 283 7.16 -9.51 1.97
N ILE A 284 8.08 -8.58 2.22
CA ILE A 284 7.97 -7.61 3.31
C ILE A 284 7.93 -6.16 2.84
N THR A 285 8.18 -5.91 1.55
CA THR A 285 7.98 -4.60 0.92
C THR A 285 7.25 -4.76 -0.41
N PHE A 286 6.91 -3.65 -1.05
CA PHE A 286 6.40 -3.62 -2.42
C PHE A 286 7.52 -3.32 -3.42
N TRP A 287 7.17 -3.37 -4.71
CA TRP A 287 8.01 -2.82 -5.77
C TRP A 287 8.28 -1.33 -5.51
N ASN A 288 9.52 -0.90 -5.67
CA ASN A 288 9.90 0.50 -5.52
C ASN A 288 10.81 0.96 -6.67
N SER A 289 10.89 2.26 -6.90
CA SER A 289 11.76 2.87 -7.89
C SER A 289 12.58 3.99 -7.27
N TYR A 290 13.89 3.93 -7.49
CA TYR A 290 14.80 5.01 -7.10
C TYR A 290 15.49 5.59 -8.32
N SER A 291 15.56 6.91 -8.42
CA SER A 291 16.33 7.58 -9.48
C SER A 291 17.61 8.20 -8.93
N LYS A 292 18.71 8.07 -9.67
CA LYS A 292 19.98 8.74 -9.38
C LYS A 292 20.14 9.96 -10.28
N LEU A 293 20.02 11.15 -9.71
CA LEU A 293 20.17 12.45 -10.37
C LEU A 293 21.45 13.15 -9.88
N LYS A 294 22.43 13.40 -10.76
CA LYS A 294 23.66 14.16 -10.45
C LYS A 294 24.32 13.78 -9.10
N ASN A 295 24.33 12.49 -8.74
CA ASN A 295 24.81 11.87 -7.49
C ASN A 295 23.88 11.88 -6.27
N THR A 296 22.63 12.31 -6.42
CA THR A 296 21.60 12.16 -5.39
C THR A 296 20.68 11.02 -5.76
N LEU A 297 20.47 10.09 -4.83
CA LEU A 297 19.47 9.04 -4.95
C LEU A 297 18.15 9.55 -4.37
N ILE A 298 17.08 9.47 -5.15
CA ILE A 298 15.73 9.88 -4.78
C ILE A 298 14.78 8.71 -4.91
N ASP A 299 13.72 8.69 -4.10
CA ASP A 299 12.57 7.79 -4.27
C ASP A 299 11.59 8.45 -5.25
N ASP A 300 11.27 7.79 -6.37
CA ASP A 300 10.50 8.42 -7.45
C ASP A 300 9.11 8.84 -6.99
N TYR A 301 8.46 8.04 -6.13
CA TYR A 301 7.12 8.33 -5.64
C TYR A 301 7.14 9.56 -4.74
N ASP A 302 7.98 9.58 -3.72
CA ASP A 302 8.09 10.72 -2.80
C ASP A 302 8.51 11.98 -3.57
N TYR A 303 9.45 11.85 -4.50
CA TYR A 303 9.96 12.98 -5.26
C TYR A 303 8.91 13.64 -6.15
N CYS A 304 7.93 12.86 -6.65
CA CYS A 304 6.85 13.36 -7.50
C CYS A 304 5.62 13.79 -6.69
N PHE A 305 5.26 13.06 -5.64
CA PHE A 305 3.95 13.15 -4.99
C PHE A 305 3.99 13.55 -3.52
N GLN A 306 5.17 13.71 -2.90
CA GLN A 306 5.22 14.16 -1.51
C GLN A 306 4.63 15.58 -1.39
N ILE A 307 3.72 15.72 -0.45
CA ILE A 307 2.97 16.96 -0.24
C ILE A 307 3.72 17.91 0.72
N PRO A 308 3.65 19.23 0.50
CA PRO A 308 4.13 20.22 1.45
C PRO A 308 3.41 20.14 2.80
N ASN A 309 4.04 20.63 3.86
CA ASN A 309 3.45 20.56 5.19
C ASN A 309 2.17 21.42 5.27
N ASN A 310 1.25 21.07 6.18
CA ASN A 310 -0.03 21.77 6.44
C ASN A 310 -1.09 21.67 5.32
N PHE A 311 -0.91 20.78 4.35
CA PHE A 311 -1.95 20.39 3.42
C PHE A 311 -2.70 19.16 3.94
N LEU A 312 -4.03 19.22 3.94
CA LEU A 312 -4.91 18.11 4.24
C LEU A 312 -5.05 17.23 3.01
N ARG A 313 -4.87 15.92 3.18
CA ARG A 313 -5.00 14.94 2.10
C ARG A 313 -6.48 14.59 1.88
N GLN A 314 -6.84 14.39 0.62
CA GLN A 314 -8.13 13.83 0.25
C GLN A 314 -8.20 12.34 0.64
N VAL A 315 -9.25 11.96 1.38
CA VAL A 315 -9.51 10.58 1.85
C VAL A 315 -10.73 9.94 1.21
N SER A 316 -11.63 10.75 0.63
CA SER A 316 -12.82 10.24 -0.03
C SER A 316 -13.34 11.23 -1.08
N ARG A 317 -14.09 10.72 -2.05
CA ARG A 317 -14.83 11.49 -3.05
C ARG A 317 -16.13 10.78 -3.40
N ARG A 318 -17.13 11.53 -3.86
CA ARG A 318 -18.36 10.96 -4.45
C ARG A 318 -18.17 10.81 -5.96
N ALA A 319 -19.04 10.02 -6.59
CA ALA A 319 -18.94 9.75 -8.03
C ALA A 319 -19.10 11.02 -8.89
N ARG A 320 -19.81 12.04 -8.40
CA ARG A 320 -20.03 13.33 -9.05
C ARG A 320 -19.04 14.43 -8.62
N SER A 321 -18.05 14.09 -7.80
CA SER A 321 -17.01 15.03 -7.37
C SER A 321 -16.21 15.52 -8.57
N TRP A 322 -15.67 16.74 -8.47
CA TRP A 322 -14.75 17.26 -9.47
C TRP A 322 -13.54 16.32 -9.64
N GLU A 323 -13.04 16.22 -10.88
CA GLU A 323 -11.92 15.33 -11.20
C GLU A 323 -10.68 15.68 -10.36
N TYR A 324 -9.79 14.70 -10.19
CA TYR A 324 -8.47 14.79 -9.55
C TYR A 324 -8.38 14.68 -8.02
N LEU A 325 -7.17 14.30 -7.58
CA LEU A 325 -6.76 14.16 -6.19
C LEU A 325 -6.25 15.50 -5.65
N HIS A 326 -7.06 16.16 -4.83
CA HIS A 326 -6.72 17.46 -4.25
C HIS A 326 -6.08 17.30 -2.88
N HIS A 327 -5.08 18.12 -2.61
CA HIS A 327 -4.59 18.38 -1.26
C HIS A 327 -4.83 19.84 -0.95
N VAL A 328 -5.39 20.17 0.20
CA VAL A 328 -5.86 21.54 0.47
C VAL A 328 -5.18 22.12 1.70
N ASN A 329 -4.76 23.38 1.62
CA ASN A 329 -4.28 24.14 2.75
C ASN A 329 -5.34 25.17 3.15
N PRO A 330 -6.12 24.92 4.22
CA PRO A 330 -7.19 25.83 4.63
C PRO A 330 -6.66 27.22 5.00
N THR A 331 -5.47 27.31 5.60
CA THR A 331 -4.92 28.59 6.07
C THR A 331 -4.43 29.48 4.93
N LYS A 332 -3.96 28.88 3.84
CA LYS A 332 -3.47 29.59 2.66
C LYS A 332 -4.53 29.77 1.57
N ASP A 333 -5.71 29.16 1.78
CA ASP A 333 -6.83 29.16 0.83
C ASP A 333 -6.37 28.75 -0.58
N VAL A 334 -5.72 27.59 -0.66
CA VAL A 334 -5.27 26.98 -1.92
C VAL A 334 -5.37 25.47 -1.83
N ALA A 335 -5.57 24.83 -2.97
CA ALA A 335 -5.38 23.42 -3.18
C ALA A 335 -4.18 23.18 -4.10
N ILE A 336 -3.56 22.01 -3.96
CA ILE A 336 -2.52 21.53 -4.86
C ILE A 336 -2.87 20.15 -5.38
N GLN A 337 -2.41 19.87 -6.58
CA GLN A 337 -2.42 18.56 -7.19
C GLN A 337 -1.01 18.32 -7.76
N LEU A 338 -0.48 17.13 -7.50
CA LEU A 338 0.83 16.73 -7.98
C LEU A 338 0.67 15.62 -9.01
N PHE A 339 1.34 15.80 -10.15
CA PHE A 339 1.27 14.87 -11.26
C PHE A 339 2.64 14.34 -11.62
N GLY A 340 2.70 13.02 -11.80
CA GLY A 340 3.80 12.32 -12.44
C GLY A 340 3.46 11.96 -13.88
N SER A 341 4.43 11.43 -14.61
CA SER A 341 4.23 10.91 -15.94
C SER A 341 4.99 9.60 -16.12
N PHE A 342 4.44 8.68 -16.90
CA PHE A 342 5.16 7.50 -17.36
C PHE A 342 4.77 7.08 -18.78
N GLU A 343 5.58 6.22 -19.43
CA GLU A 343 5.27 5.66 -20.75
C GLU A 343 4.02 4.75 -20.70
N ILE A 344 3.13 4.92 -21.68
CA ILE A 344 1.85 4.21 -21.74
C ILE A 344 2.04 2.69 -21.66
N THR A 345 1.29 2.03 -20.76
CA THR A 345 1.33 0.56 -20.60
C THR A 345 0.28 -0.14 -21.47
N PRO A 346 0.49 -1.41 -21.86
CA PRO A 346 -0.54 -2.20 -22.52
C PRO A 346 -1.85 -2.30 -21.71
N THR A 347 -1.75 -2.33 -20.38
CA THR A 347 -2.91 -2.36 -19.49
C THR A 347 -3.77 -1.12 -19.63
N ILE A 348 -3.16 0.08 -19.63
CA ILE A 348 -3.91 1.33 -19.78
C ILE A 348 -4.51 1.43 -21.18
N LYS A 349 -3.78 1.05 -22.23
CA LYS A 349 -4.34 0.98 -23.60
C LYS A 349 -5.59 0.09 -23.64
N LYS A 350 -5.56 -1.05 -22.95
CA LYS A 350 -6.70 -1.97 -22.88
C LYS A 350 -7.86 -1.38 -22.07
N ILE A 351 -7.59 -0.66 -20.99
CA ILE A 351 -8.61 0.05 -20.20
C ILE A 351 -9.31 1.10 -21.08
N ASP A 352 -8.56 1.93 -21.81
CA ASP A 352 -9.12 2.92 -22.72
C ASP A 352 -9.96 2.27 -23.83
N GLN A 353 -9.49 1.15 -24.40
CA GLN A 353 -10.27 0.36 -25.37
C GLN A 353 -11.58 -0.18 -24.75
N ILE A 354 -11.57 -0.61 -23.49
CA ILE A 354 -12.76 -1.06 -22.78
C ILE A 354 -13.72 0.13 -22.56
N HIS A 355 -13.22 1.29 -22.16
CA HIS A 355 -14.02 2.51 -22.02
C HIS A 355 -14.66 2.89 -23.36
N ASP A 356 -13.87 2.89 -24.44
CA ASP A 356 -14.32 3.20 -25.80
C ASP A 356 -15.44 2.27 -26.26
N ASN A 357 -15.25 0.95 -26.10
CA ASN A 357 -16.25 -0.05 -26.45
C ASN A 357 -17.53 0.11 -25.62
N ASN A 358 -17.41 0.40 -24.33
CA ASN A 358 -18.56 0.61 -23.46
C ASN A 358 -19.37 1.83 -23.89
N ILE A 359 -18.72 2.97 -24.14
CA ILE A 359 -19.37 4.21 -24.57
C ILE A 359 -20.07 4.02 -25.91
N LYS A 360 -19.36 3.49 -26.92
CA LYS A 360 -19.92 3.24 -28.24
C LYS A 360 -21.04 2.20 -28.22
N GLY A 361 -20.94 1.21 -27.32
CA GLY A 361 -21.98 0.20 -27.10
C GLY A 361 -23.25 0.72 -26.42
N GLN A 362 -23.24 1.91 -25.81
CA GLN A 362 -24.41 2.50 -25.15
C GLN A 362 -25.37 3.23 -26.09
N LEU A 363 -25.08 3.31 -27.39
CA LEU A 363 -25.97 3.99 -28.32
C LEU A 363 -26.05 3.32 -29.69
N VAL A 364 -27.19 3.52 -30.33
CA VAL A 364 -27.40 3.25 -31.75
C VAL A 364 -28.06 4.50 -32.35
N LEU A 365 -27.46 5.07 -33.38
CA LEU A 365 -28.04 6.21 -34.08
C LEU A 365 -29.21 5.76 -34.98
N TRP A 366 -30.28 6.51 -34.95
CA TRP A 366 -31.55 6.16 -35.56
C TRP A 366 -32.19 7.36 -36.24
N SER A 367 -32.91 7.12 -37.33
CA SER A 367 -33.58 8.14 -38.13
C SER A 367 -35.05 7.76 -38.29
N CYS A 368 -35.97 8.62 -37.88
CA CYS A 368 -37.42 8.42 -38.04
C CYS A 368 -38.16 9.74 -38.27
N LYS A 369 -39.43 9.69 -38.63
CA LYS A 369 -40.27 10.89 -38.75
C LYS A 369 -40.67 11.40 -37.36
N THR A 370 -40.90 12.70 -37.23
CA THR A 370 -41.32 13.32 -35.96
C THR A 370 -42.58 12.68 -35.36
N GLU A 371 -43.54 12.29 -36.21
CA GLU A 371 -44.80 11.62 -35.80
C GLU A 371 -44.58 10.20 -35.25
N GLU A 372 -43.44 9.56 -35.54
CA GLU A 372 -43.12 8.18 -35.14
C GLU A 372 -42.41 8.11 -33.78
N ILE A 373 -42.04 9.25 -33.20
CA ILE A 373 -41.23 9.34 -31.98
C ILE A 373 -41.95 8.76 -30.75
N GLU A 374 -43.22 9.11 -30.54
CA GLU A 374 -43.98 8.63 -29.37
C GLU A 374 -44.11 7.11 -29.38
N GLN A 375 -44.41 6.54 -30.55
CA GLN A 375 -44.49 5.09 -30.74
C GLN A 375 -43.14 4.41 -30.50
N LEU A 376 -42.05 4.99 -31.05
CA LEU A 376 -40.69 4.49 -30.85
C LEU A 376 -40.33 4.47 -29.35
N GLN A 377 -40.64 5.54 -28.62
CA GLN A 377 -40.34 5.67 -27.20
C GLN A 377 -41.13 4.66 -26.36
N GLU A 378 -42.40 4.42 -26.67
CA GLU A 378 -43.22 3.43 -25.94
C GLU A 378 -42.69 2.00 -26.08
N ILE A 379 -42.25 1.62 -27.28
CA ILE A 379 -41.69 0.28 -27.55
C ILE A 379 -40.33 0.11 -26.84
N LEU A 380 -39.46 1.11 -26.93
CA LEU A 380 -38.12 1.06 -26.36
C LEU A 380 -38.15 1.07 -24.83
N PHE A 381 -39.05 1.83 -24.20
CA PHE A 381 -39.16 1.92 -22.75
C PHE A 381 -39.47 0.56 -22.09
N LYS A 382 -40.29 -0.28 -22.74
CA LYS A 382 -40.59 -1.66 -22.29
C LYS A 382 -39.36 -2.57 -22.24
N ASN A 383 -38.28 -2.18 -22.90
CA ASN A 383 -37.01 -2.91 -23.01
C ASN A 383 -35.85 -2.17 -22.34
N GLU A 384 -36.16 -1.23 -21.43
CA GLU A 384 -35.18 -0.40 -20.71
C GLU A 384 -34.24 0.38 -21.65
N LEU A 385 -34.78 0.84 -22.77
CA LEU A 385 -34.12 1.74 -23.71
C LEU A 385 -34.87 3.06 -23.76
N THR A 386 -34.15 4.12 -24.10
CA THR A 386 -34.70 5.47 -24.26
C THR A 386 -34.16 6.11 -25.54
N ILE A 387 -34.71 7.26 -25.90
CA ILE A 387 -34.26 8.05 -27.05
C ILE A 387 -33.75 9.40 -26.58
N ARG A 388 -32.72 9.90 -27.26
CA ARG A 388 -32.22 11.27 -27.16
C ARG A 388 -32.27 11.91 -28.54
N ILE A 389 -32.92 13.06 -28.65
CA ILE A 389 -32.95 13.82 -29.91
C ILE A 389 -31.58 14.48 -30.08
N ILE A 390 -30.93 14.23 -31.22
CA ILE A 390 -29.59 14.74 -31.54
C ILE A 390 -29.71 15.94 -32.47
N GLU A 391 -30.55 15.84 -33.51
CA GLU A 391 -30.86 16.95 -34.43
C GLU A 391 -32.37 17.00 -34.71
N ASP A 392 -32.95 18.19 -34.58
CA ASP A 392 -34.36 18.46 -34.88
C ASP A 392 -34.50 19.07 -36.28
N ASN A 393 -34.98 18.27 -37.23
CA ASN A 393 -35.36 18.72 -38.57
C ASN A 393 -36.85 18.45 -38.81
N LYS A 394 -37.54 19.38 -39.49
CA LYS A 394 -39.02 19.38 -39.67
C LYS A 394 -39.64 18.13 -40.31
N ALA A 395 -38.85 17.23 -40.93
CA ALA A 395 -39.36 16.06 -41.64
C ALA A 395 -38.78 14.71 -41.17
N GLU A 396 -37.52 14.68 -40.72
CA GLU A 396 -36.83 13.46 -40.29
C GLU A 396 -35.89 13.83 -39.13
N GLN A 397 -35.95 13.08 -38.04
CA GLN A 397 -35.27 13.37 -36.79
C GLN A 397 -34.09 12.42 -36.63
N LEU A 398 -32.92 12.96 -36.28
CA LEU A 398 -31.77 12.14 -35.89
C LEU A 398 -31.82 11.91 -34.38
N LEU A 399 -31.90 10.66 -33.99
CA LEU A 399 -32.03 10.21 -32.62
C LEU A 399 -30.87 9.30 -32.24
N ALA A 400 -30.58 9.21 -30.95
CA ALA A 400 -29.79 8.13 -30.37
C ALA A 400 -30.70 7.26 -29.50
N ILE A 401 -30.81 5.97 -29.82
CA ILE A 401 -31.37 4.96 -28.92
C ILE A 401 -30.29 4.63 -27.90
N THR A 402 -30.58 4.77 -26.62
CA THR A 402 -29.61 4.70 -25.52
C THR A 402 -30.18 3.97 -24.31
N THR A 403 -29.33 3.68 -23.32
CA THR A 403 -29.80 3.27 -21.98
C THR A 403 -30.19 4.51 -21.14
N PRO A 404 -31.14 4.42 -20.19
CA PRO A 404 -31.65 5.58 -19.45
C PRO A 404 -30.60 6.42 -18.71
N MET A 405 -29.50 5.82 -18.28
CA MET A 405 -28.43 6.45 -17.50
C MET A 405 -27.18 6.77 -18.34
N PHE A 406 -27.28 6.70 -19.66
CA PHE A 406 -26.17 7.07 -20.54
C PHE A 406 -26.14 8.58 -20.77
N ASP A 407 -25.05 9.21 -20.34
CA ASP A 407 -24.69 10.58 -20.68
C ASP A 407 -23.17 10.66 -20.90
N PRO A 408 -22.72 10.66 -22.16
CA PRO A 408 -21.30 10.62 -22.46
C PRO A 408 -20.59 11.95 -22.14
N PHE A 409 -21.31 13.07 -22.05
CA PHE A 409 -20.73 14.39 -21.77
C PHE A 409 -20.24 14.52 -20.33
N ILE A 410 -20.90 13.82 -19.40
CA ILE A 410 -20.50 13.71 -17.99
C ILE A 410 -19.90 12.33 -17.65
N GLY A 411 -19.55 11.53 -18.67
CA GLY A 411 -18.88 10.24 -18.50
C GLY A 411 -19.74 9.14 -17.86
N LEU A 412 -21.07 9.27 -17.89
CA LEU A 412 -21.98 8.25 -17.38
C LEU A 412 -22.32 7.23 -18.47
N TYR A 413 -22.00 5.97 -18.22
CA TYR A 413 -22.44 4.85 -19.05
C TYR A 413 -22.60 3.60 -18.20
N SER A 414 -23.54 2.74 -18.61
CA SER A 414 -23.75 1.46 -17.92
C SER A 414 -22.73 0.42 -18.39
N VAL A 415 -22.21 -0.38 -17.47
CA VAL A 415 -21.35 -1.52 -17.81
C VAL A 415 -22.24 -2.68 -18.26
N PRO A 416 -21.94 -3.33 -19.40
CA PRO A 416 -22.70 -4.49 -19.88
C PRO A 416 -22.62 -5.65 -18.85
N MET A 417 -23.72 -6.38 -18.72
CA MET A 417 -23.86 -7.46 -17.73
C MET A 417 -23.35 -8.82 -18.23
N ASP A 418 -23.04 -8.93 -19.53
CA ASP A 418 -22.62 -10.14 -20.19
C ASP A 418 -21.71 -9.85 -21.39
N TRP A 419 -20.99 -10.87 -21.86
CA TRP A 419 -20.02 -10.75 -22.96
C TRP A 419 -20.69 -10.45 -24.31
N ASP A 420 -21.89 -10.99 -24.58
CA ASP A 420 -22.61 -10.70 -25.82
C ASP A 420 -22.97 -9.21 -25.90
N SER A 421 -23.45 -8.63 -24.80
CA SER A 421 -23.74 -7.21 -24.67
C SER A 421 -22.48 -6.34 -24.78
N PHE A 422 -21.34 -6.80 -24.25
CA PHE A 422 -20.07 -6.09 -24.40
C PHE A 422 -19.56 -6.11 -25.85
N GLU A 423 -19.53 -7.28 -26.50
CA GLU A 423 -18.98 -7.45 -27.85
C GLU A 423 -19.87 -6.83 -28.94
N LYS A 424 -21.20 -6.92 -28.80
CA LYS A 424 -22.16 -6.42 -29.79
C LYS A 424 -22.62 -4.98 -29.52
N GLY A 425 -22.27 -4.44 -28.35
CA GLY A 425 -22.81 -3.19 -27.82
C GLY A 425 -24.14 -3.41 -27.08
N ASN A 426 -24.24 -2.88 -25.86
CA ASN A 426 -25.34 -3.13 -24.94
C ASN A 426 -26.72 -2.80 -25.55
N VAL A 427 -26.85 -1.62 -26.16
CA VAL A 427 -28.11 -1.20 -26.80
C VAL A 427 -28.45 -2.09 -27.99
N ARG A 428 -27.46 -2.34 -28.86
CA ARG A 428 -27.67 -3.16 -30.05
C ARG A 428 -28.06 -4.59 -29.66
N ASN A 429 -27.41 -5.17 -28.67
CA ASN A 429 -27.73 -6.50 -28.18
C ASN A 429 -29.16 -6.56 -27.64
N LYS A 430 -29.60 -5.57 -26.85
CA LYS A 430 -31.00 -5.45 -26.41
C LYS A 430 -31.98 -5.36 -27.59
N LEU A 431 -31.67 -4.60 -28.63
CA LEU A 431 -32.48 -4.52 -29.85
C LEU A 431 -32.58 -5.87 -30.58
N ILE A 432 -31.47 -6.63 -30.66
CA ILE A 432 -31.43 -7.95 -31.31
C ILE A 432 -32.21 -8.99 -30.50
N GLN A 433 -31.92 -9.13 -29.20
CA GLN A 433 -32.52 -10.15 -28.34
C GLN A 433 -34.04 -10.01 -28.26
N ASN A 434 -34.54 -8.78 -28.25
CA ASN A 434 -35.97 -8.47 -28.21
C ASN A 434 -36.59 -8.32 -29.62
N LYS A 435 -35.83 -8.61 -30.69
CA LYS A 435 -36.28 -8.54 -32.10
C LYS A 435 -36.90 -7.19 -32.48
N LEU A 436 -36.33 -6.10 -31.95
CA LEU A 436 -36.90 -4.76 -32.06
C LEU A 436 -36.60 -4.08 -33.39
N PHE A 437 -35.52 -4.46 -34.08
CA PHE A 437 -35.14 -3.85 -35.38
C PHE A 437 -36.26 -3.90 -36.43
N ASP A 438 -37.10 -4.95 -36.40
CA ASP A 438 -38.23 -5.11 -37.33
C ASP A 438 -39.54 -4.48 -36.81
N LEU A 439 -39.58 -4.05 -35.54
CA LEU A 439 -40.80 -3.58 -34.85
C LEU A 439 -40.83 -2.07 -34.65
N ILE A 440 -39.65 -1.44 -34.50
CA ILE A 440 -39.56 0.00 -34.25
C ILE A 440 -39.60 0.80 -35.56
N PRO A 441 -40.31 1.95 -35.61
CA PRO A 441 -40.38 2.77 -36.82
C PRO A 441 -39.04 3.48 -37.09
N GLY A 442 -38.75 3.76 -38.36
CA GLY A 442 -37.51 4.39 -38.81
C GLY A 442 -36.43 3.40 -39.27
N LYS A 443 -35.18 3.84 -39.26
CA LYS A 443 -34.02 3.06 -39.71
C LYS A 443 -32.74 3.47 -38.99
N GLU A 444 -31.76 2.56 -38.91
CA GLU A 444 -30.42 2.87 -38.41
C GLU A 444 -29.77 3.96 -39.27
N TYR A 445 -29.25 5.01 -38.63
CA TYR A 445 -28.63 6.13 -39.32
C TYR A 445 -27.22 5.74 -39.81
N LYS A 446 -26.95 5.93 -41.10
CA LYS A 446 -25.67 5.58 -41.75
C LYS A 446 -24.86 6.79 -42.21
N GLY A 447 -25.28 8.01 -41.84
CA GLY A 447 -24.57 9.24 -42.19
C GLY A 447 -23.37 9.52 -41.26
N LYS A 448 -22.77 10.70 -41.42
CA LYS A 448 -21.66 11.14 -40.55
C LYS A 448 -22.21 11.44 -39.15
N VAL A 449 -21.57 10.91 -38.11
CA VAL A 449 -21.89 11.27 -36.72
C VAL A 449 -21.65 12.78 -36.53
N PRO A 450 -22.60 13.53 -35.94
CA PRO A 450 -22.41 14.95 -35.66
C PRO A 450 -21.13 15.21 -34.88
N GLU A 451 -20.41 16.30 -35.19
CA GLU A 451 -19.04 16.52 -34.67
C GLU A 451 -19.01 16.60 -33.14
N PHE A 452 -19.98 17.29 -32.53
CA PHE A 452 -20.09 17.39 -31.08
C PHE A 452 -20.28 16.03 -30.39
N LEU A 453 -21.00 15.10 -31.04
CA LEU A 453 -21.22 13.76 -30.50
C LEU A 453 -19.99 12.88 -30.77
N SER A 454 -19.40 13.00 -31.96
CA SER A 454 -18.18 12.29 -32.34
C SER A 454 -17.02 12.57 -31.40
N GLU A 455 -16.84 13.83 -30.98
CA GLU A 455 -15.79 14.22 -30.03
C GLU A 455 -15.91 13.46 -28.70
N VAL A 456 -17.13 13.36 -28.16
CA VAL A 456 -17.38 12.73 -26.87
C VAL A 456 -17.34 11.22 -26.94
N LEU A 457 -17.90 10.62 -28.01
CA LEU A 457 -17.87 9.17 -28.20
C LEU A 457 -16.47 8.62 -28.48
N ASN A 458 -15.60 9.44 -29.05
CA ASN A 458 -14.23 9.08 -29.36
C ASN A 458 -13.24 9.62 -28.31
N LYS A 459 -13.70 10.04 -27.12
CA LYS A 459 -12.85 10.53 -26.01
C LYS A 459 -11.71 9.55 -25.65
N TYR A 460 -11.93 8.25 -25.85
CA TYR A 460 -10.94 7.18 -25.59
C TYR A 460 -10.44 6.49 -26.87
N SER A 461 -10.97 6.85 -28.05
CA SER A 461 -10.52 6.34 -29.34
C SER A 461 -9.23 7.01 -29.79
N ASP A 462 -8.39 6.27 -30.52
CA ASP A 462 -7.29 6.80 -31.35
C ASP A 462 -6.32 7.77 -30.65
N LYS A 463 -6.17 7.58 -29.35
CA LYS A 463 -5.23 8.30 -28.53
C LYS A 463 -3.83 7.69 -28.67
N ASP A 464 -3.04 8.14 -29.66
CA ASP A 464 -1.63 7.77 -29.83
C ASP A 464 -0.69 8.57 -28.90
N TYR A 465 -1.09 8.70 -27.63
CA TYR A 465 -0.23 9.34 -26.64
C TYR A 465 0.86 8.37 -26.17
N LYS A 466 2.09 8.88 -26.08
CA LYS A 466 3.28 8.09 -25.67
C LYS A 466 3.46 8.04 -24.15
N SER A 467 2.90 9.00 -23.42
CA SER A 467 2.90 9.04 -21.97
C SER A 467 1.54 9.45 -21.43
N VAL A 468 1.29 9.07 -20.18
CA VAL A 468 0.10 9.43 -19.43
C VAL A 468 0.51 10.22 -18.19
N THR A 469 -0.22 11.29 -17.93
CA THR A 469 -0.12 12.06 -16.69
C THR A 469 -0.94 11.37 -15.62
N ILE A 470 -0.34 11.14 -14.46
CA ILE A 470 -0.94 10.37 -13.37
C ILE A 470 -0.88 11.13 -12.04
N THR A 471 -1.87 10.87 -11.21
CA THR A 471 -1.87 11.26 -9.79
C THR A 471 -1.21 10.21 -8.91
N GLU A 472 -1.00 10.55 -7.64
CA GLU A 472 -0.52 9.63 -6.61
C GLU A 472 -1.33 8.31 -6.57
N SER A 473 -2.65 8.37 -6.71
CA SER A 473 -3.53 7.19 -6.66
C SER A 473 -3.45 6.28 -7.89
N GLU A 474 -2.91 6.79 -8.99
CA GLU A 474 -2.75 6.06 -10.25
C GLU A 474 -1.32 5.57 -10.44
N TYR A 475 -0.43 5.90 -9.50
CA TYR A 475 0.95 5.43 -9.50
C TYR A 475 1.03 3.92 -9.39
N ILE A 476 1.76 3.29 -10.31
CA ILE A 476 2.06 1.87 -10.28
C ILE A 476 3.34 1.67 -9.46
N ALA A 477 3.24 0.97 -8.33
CA ALA A 477 4.36 0.74 -7.43
C ALA A 477 5.59 0.18 -8.16
N GLY A 478 6.72 0.87 -8.01
CA GLY A 478 8.01 0.54 -8.62
C GLY A 478 8.17 0.88 -10.10
N PHE A 479 7.16 1.49 -10.72
CA PHE A 479 7.29 2.02 -12.08
C PHE A 479 8.14 3.31 -12.06
N PRO A 480 9.26 3.40 -12.81
CA PRO A 480 10.07 4.61 -12.88
C PRO A 480 9.34 5.79 -13.55
N LEU A 481 9.38 6.96 -12.94
CA LEU A 481 8.65 8.12 -13.44
C LEU A 481 9.51 8.98 -14.38
N LYS A 482 8.87 9.59 -15.37
CA LYS A 482 9.46 10.62 -16.22
C LYS A 482 9.56 11.93 -15.46
N LEU A 483 10.65 12.06 -14.70
CA LEU A 483 10.90 13.16 -13.79
C LEU A 483 10.89 14.56 -14.46
N GLU A 484 11.14 14.64 -15.76
CA GLU A 484 11.12 15.89 -16.53
C GLU A 484 9.73 16.32 -17.05
N GLU A 485 8.74 15.44 -16.94
CA GLU A 485 7.33 15.61 -17.37
C GLU A 485 6.38 15.74 -16.15
N ARG A 486 6.90 15.97 -14.94
CA ARG A 486 6.07 16.25 -13.76
C ARG A 486 5.31 17.56 -13.90
N GLU A 487 4.16 17.66 -13.24
CA GLU A 487 3.39 18.91 -13.19
C GLU A 487 2.89 19.17 -11.77
N ILE A 488 2.89 20.45 -11.39
CA ILE A 488 2.29 20.93 -10.15
C ILE A 488 1.17 21.86 -10.54
N PHE A 489 -0.03 21.59 -10.03
CA PHE A 489 -1.18 22.47 -10.17
C PHE A 489 -1.48 23.05 -8.80
N VAL A 490 -1.65 24.36 -8.74
CA VAL A 490 -2.10 25.08 -7.55
C VAL A 490 -3.38 25.79 -7.93
N SER A 491 -4.45 25.53 -7.22
CA SER A 491 -5.77 26.11 -7.50
C SER A 491 -6.28 26.89 -6.30
N ARG A 492 -7.00 27.97 -6.57
CA ARG A 492 -7.90 28.60 -5.61
C ARG A 492 -9.30 28.58 -6.20
N PHE A 493 -10.27 28.20 -5.38
CA PHE A 493 -11.68 28.19 -5.76
C PHE A 493 -12.43 29.25 -4.97
N GLN A 494 -13.29 30.01 -5.62
CA GLN A 494 -14.13 31.03 -4.96
C GLN A 494 -15.49 31.17 -5.65
N MET A 495 -16.51 31.53 -4.87
CA MET A 495 -17.79 32.01 -5.41
C MET A 495 -17.61 33.47 -5.84
N ILE A 496 -17.83 33.77 -7.13
CA ILE A 496 -17.57 35.10 -7.70
C ILE A 496 -18.81 35.61 -8.44
N PRO A 497 -19.37 36.78 -8.07
CA PRO A 497 -20.45 37.40 -8.82
C PRO A 497 -20.05 37.74 -10.25
N ASN A 498 -20.98 37.59 -11.19
CA ASN A 498 -20.72 37.79 -12.62
C ASN A 498 -20.13 39.18 -12.94
N GLU A 499 -20.52 40.23 -12.20
CA GLU A 499 -19.95 41.58 -12.40
C GLU A 499 -18.44 41.67 -12.08
N SER A 500 -17.91 40.81 -11.21
CA SER A 500 -16.49 40.84 -10.79
C SER A 500 -15.58 40.03 -11.74
N VAL A 501 -16.15 39.14 -12.54
CA VAL A 501 -15.41 38.21 -13.42
C VAL A 501 -14.57 38.95 -14.45
N GLN A 502 -15.10 40.02 -15.04
CA GLN A 502 -14.42 40.78 -16.08
C GLN A 502 -13.17 41.51 -15.54
N GLU A 503 -13.26 42.06 -14.33
CA GLU A 503 -12.13 42.71 -13.66
C GLU A 503 -10.98 41.72 -13.42
N ILE A 504 -11.30 40.49 -12.99
CA ILE A 504 -10.31 39.44 -12.75
C ILE A 504 -9.62 39.04 -14.06
N LYS A 505 -10.39 38.83 -15.13
CA LYS A 505 -9.84 38.53 -16.46
C LYS A 505 -8.91 39.64 -16.98
N GLU A 506 -9.27 40.90 -16.75
CA GLU A 506 -8.42 42.04 -17.12
C GLU A 506 -7.13 42.12 -16.30
N LYS A 507 -7.18 41.83 -15.00
CA LYS A 507 -5.97 41.74 -14.15
C LYS A 507 -5.08 40.56 -14.55
N LEU A 508 -5.68 39.40 -14.86
CA LEU A 508 -4.97 38.21 -15.32
C LEU A 508 -4.17 38.50 -16.60
N ASN A 509 -4.80 39.16 -17.58
CA ASN A 509 -4.15 39.56 -18.83
C ASN A 509 -2.97 40.53 -18.65
N LYS A 510 -2.92 41.24 -17.51
CA LYS A 510 -1.82 42.17 -17.14
C LYS A 510 -0.80 41.53 -16.20
N SER A 511 -1.04 40.31 -15.72
CA SER A 511 -0.14 39.64 -14.78
C SER A 511 1.14 39.19 -15.49
N LEU A 512 2.28 39.32 -14.80
CA LEU A 512 3.56 38.88 -15.34
C LEU A 512 3.74 37.38 -15.06
N PRO A 513 4.10 36.56 -16.06
CA PRO A 513 4.34 35.15 -15.85
C PRO A 513 5.57 34.94 -14.97
N LEU A 514 5.54 33.88 -14.15
CA LEU A 514 6.72 33.45 -13.41
C LEU A 514 7.72 32.79 -14.36
N ASN A 515 9.02 32.94 -14.08
CA ASN A 515 10.08 32.25 -14.82
C ASN A 515 10.17 30.78 -14.38
N LEU A 516 9.16 29.99 -14.75
CA LEU A 516 9.04 28.56 -14.49
C LEU A 516 8.82 27.83 -15.82
N LYS A 517 9.34 26.61 -15.92
CA LYS A 517 9.18 25.78 -17.13
C LYS A 517 7.70 25.43 -17.32
N ASN A 518 7.18 25.59 -18.54
CA ASN A 518 5.79 25.33 -18.90
C ASN A 518 4.78 26.03 -17.97
N TYR A 519 5.09 27.25 -17.53
CA TYR A 519 4.21 28.03 -16.68
C TYR A 519 2.90 28.37 -17.40
N HIS A 520 1.77 28.09 -16.75
CA HIS A 520 0.44 28.48 -17.19
C HIS A 520 -0.39 29.04 -16.05
N ILE A 521 -1.29 29.97 -16.37
CA ILE A 521 -2.28 30.49 -15.44
C ILE A 521 -3.63 30.59 -16.15
N GLU A 522 -4.65 30.02 -15.54
CA GLU A 522 -6.00 29.92 -16.11
C GLU A 522 -7.04 30.38 -15.10
N PHE A 523 -8.06 31.09 -15.58
CA PHE A 523 -9.22 31.48 -14.79
C PHE A 523 -10.50 31.07 -15.51
N GLY A 524 -11.27 30.16 -14.90
CA GLY A 524 -12.39 29.49 -15.54
C GLY A 524 -13.58 29.28 -14.62
N LEU A 525 -14.78 29.22 -15.22
CA LEU A 525 -16.00 28.82 -14.50
C LEU A 525 -15.91 27.32 -14.19
N LYS A 526 -16.16 26.94 -12.93
CA LYS A 526 -16.11 25.54 -12.48
C LYS A 526 -17.48 24.92 -12.27
N ASP A 527 -18.40 25.66 -11.65
CA ASP A 527 -19.77 25.20 -11.36
C ASP A 527 -20.73 26.38 -11.20
N ASP A 528 -21.80 26.41 -12.00
CA ASP A 528 -22.91 27.37 -11.92
C ASP A 528 -24.28 26.69 -11.72
N SER A 529 -24.29 25.40 -11.41
CA SER A 529 -25.50 24.57 -11.51
C SER A 529 -26.42 24.62 -10.29
N MET A 530 -25.85 24.74 -9.08
CA MET A 530 -26.59 24.61 -7.81
C MET A 530 -26.54 25.84 -6.90
N TRP A 531 -25.79 26.88 -7.28
CA TRP A 531 -25.48 28.00 -6.40
C TRP A 531 -25.97 29.33 -6.99
N GLU A 532 -26.49 30.22 -6.15
CA GLU A 532 -26.90 31.58 -6.57
C GLU A 532 -25.72 32.39 -7.12
N THR A 533 -24.51 32.11 -6.62
CA THR A 533 -23.26 32.69 -7.13
C THR A 533 -22.39 31.56 -7.71
N PRO A 534 -21.95 31.67 -8.98
CA PRO A 534 -21.13 30.65 -9.61
C PRO A 534 -19.74 30.52 -8.95
N ILE A 535 -19.19 29.32 -9.03
CA ILE A 535 -17.85 28.99 -8.53
C ILE A 535 -16.85 29.07 -9.68
N TYR A 536 -15.78 29.81 -9.46
CA TYR A 536 -14.65 29.92 -10.38
C TYR A 536 -13.37 29.30 -9.79
N GLU A 537 -12.51 28.85 -10.68
CA GLU A 537 -11.17 28.35 -10.39
C GLU A 537 -10.12 29.29 -11.00
N LEU A 538 -9.16 29.71 -10.18
CA LEU A 538 -7.89 30.26 -10.65
C LEU A 538 -6.84 29.16 -10.46
N LEU A 539 -6.23 28.71 -11.55
CA LEU A 539 -5.25 27.63 -11.60
C LEU A 539 -3.90 28.19 -12.06
N ILE A 540 -2.84 27.85 -11.34
CA ILE A 540 -1.45 28.06 -11.76
C ILE A 540 -0.80 26.69 -11.90
N SER A 541 -0.16 26.42 -13.05
CA SER A 541 0.58 25.18 -13.27
C SER A 541 1.98 25.40 -13.83
N TRP A 542 2.88 24.47 -13.55
CA TRP A 542 4.23 24.45 -14.12
C TRP A 542 4.88 23.07 -13.99
N THR A 543 5.97 22.86 -14.75
CA THR A 543 6.83 21.69 -14.67
C THR A 543 8.02 21.97 -13.74
N PRO A 544 8.23 21.21 -12.65
CA PRO A 544 9.41 21.31 -11.81
C PRO A 544 10.71 21.07 -12.59
N GLU A 545 11.79 21.73 -12.18
CA GLU A 545 13.13 21.35 -12.63
C GLU A 545 13.43 19.90 -12.20
N ILE A 546 14.11 19.13 -13.05
CA ILE A 546 14.35 17.70 -12.78
C ILE A 546 15.07 17.47 -11.45
N ILE A 547 15.94 18.40 -11.04
CA ILE A 547 16.76 18.35 -9.83
C ILE A 547 16.01 18.77 -8.55
N LYS A 548 14.76 19.23 -8.65
CA LYS A 548 13.90 19.55 -7.51
C LYS A 548 12.70 18.62 -7.46
N SER A 549 12.37 18.15 -6.26
CA SER A 549 11.11 17.45 -6.03
C SER A 549 9.92 18.40 -6.27
N SER A 550 8.73 17.82 -6.47
CA SER A 550 7.52 18.63 -6.60
C SER A 550 7.28 19.50 -5.35
N LYS A 551 7.51 18.93 -4.17
CA LYS A 551 7.42 19.64 -2.88
C LYS A 551 8.36 20.83 -2.79
N GLU A 552 9.63 20.64 -3.12
CA GLU A 552 10.63 21.72 -3.09
C GLU A 552 10.29 22.79 -4.12
N SER A 553 9.90 22.41 -5.33
CA SER A 553 9.53 23.34 -6.38
C SER A 553 8.33 24.22 -6.00
N TYR A 554 7.31 23.66 -5.35
CA TYR A 554 6.22 24.44 -4.76
C TYR A 554 6.72 25.36 -3.65
N THR A 555 7.47 24.83 -2.69
CA THR A 555 7.93 25.59 -1.51
C THR A 555 8.77 26.80 -1.91
N ASP A 556 9.65 26.66 -2.89
CA ASP A 556 10.50 27.74 -3.42
C ASP A 556 9.69 28.89 -4.06
N ASN A 557 8.49 28.60 -4.57
CA ASN A 557 7.66 29.55 -5.32
C ASN A 557 6.38 29.97 -4.59
N GLU A 558 6.10 29.37 -3.43
CA GLU A 558 4.85 29.52 -2.68
C GLU A 558 4.48 30.98 -2.46
N SER A 559 5.42 31.81 -1.97
CA SER A 559 5.14 33.22 -1.66
C SER A 559 4.71 34.03 -2.89
N LYS A 560 5.36 33.80 -4.05
CA LYS A 560 5.03 34.49 -5.31
C LYS A 560 3.69 34.01 -5.87
N ILE A 561 3.41 32.71 -5.76
CA ILE A 561 2.15 32.11 -6.16
C ILE A 561 1.00 32.70 -5.33
N LEU A 562 1.16 32.77 -4.01
CA LEU A 562 0.15 33.36 -3.13
C LEU A 562 -0.03 34.87 -3.39
N GLU A 563 1.02 35.60 -3.73
CA GLU A 563 0.92 37.01 -4.14
C GLU A 563 0.06 37.17 -5.40
N ILE A 564 0.28 36.33 -6.42
CA ILE A 564 -0.54 36.32 -7.65
C ILE A 564 -2.00 35.99 -7.31
N PHE A 565 -2.23 34.94 -6.53
CA PHE A 565 -3.57 34.58 -6.08
C PHE A 565 -4.25 35.72 -5.32
N ASN A 566 -3.55 36.37 -4.40
CA ASN A 566 -4.12 37.45 -3.60
C ASN A 566 -4.39 38.72 -4.41
N ASN A 567 -3.61 38.99 -5.46
CA ASN A 567 -3.83 40.11 -6.36
C ASN A 567 -5.03 39.87 -7.31
N LEU A 568 -5.15 38.66 -7.85
CA LEU A 568 -6.18 38.31 -8.84
C LEU A 568 -7.50 37.93 -8.18
N MET A 569 -7.44 37.07 -7.16
CA MET A 569 -8.57 36.42 -6.52
C MET A 569 -8.35 36.36 -4.99
N PRO A 570 -8.37 37.51 -4.30
CA PRO A 570 -8.06 37.62 -2.87
C PRO A 570 -8.97 36.74 -2.03
N THR A 571 -8.42 36.14 -0.97
CA THR A 571 -9.20 35.44 0.05
C THR A 571 -10.11 36.46 0.74
N LYS A 572 -11.38 36.52 0.31
CA LYS A 572 -12.41 37.39 0.89
C LYS A 572 -13.40 36.52 1.65
N GLU A 573 -13.39 36.61 2.98
CA GLU A 573 -14.52 36.15 3.78
C GLU A 573 -15.65 37.17 3.61
N ILE A 574 -16.50 37.00 2.60
CA ILE A 574 -17.75 37.74 2.51
C ILE A 574 -18.76 36.95 3.34
N ASP A 575 -19.21 37.52 4.46
CA ASP A 575 -20.14 36.85 5.40
C ASP A 575 -21.47 36.40 4.74
N SER A 576 -21.83 36.98 3.59
CA SER A 576 -23.02 36.62 2.82
C SER A 576 -22.85 35.42 1.89
N LEU A 577 -21.62 34.95 1.63
CA LEU A 577 -21.37 33.79 0.76
C LEU A 577 -21.47 32.48 1.55
N GLN A 578 -22.12 31.48 0.96
CA GLN A 578 -22.34 30.18 1.60
C GLN A 578 -21.05 29.36 1.76
N LEU A 579 -20.11 29.50 0.82
CA LEU A 579 -18.83 28.79 0.82
C LEU A 579 -17.71 29.82 0.76
N LYS A 580 -16.85 29.85 1.78
CA LYS A 580 -15.96 30.98 2.06
C LYS A 580 -14.56 30.84 1.45
N ASN A 581 -14.12 29.62 1.19
CA ASN A 581 -12.76 29.34 0.75
C ASN A 581 -12.67 28.03 -0.04
N THR A 582 -11.48 27.79 -0.59
CA THR A 582 -11.13 26.60 -1.37
C THR A 582 -11.46 25.29 -0.63
N TYR A 583 -11.20 25.22 0.68
CA TYR A 583 -11.49 24.02 1.47
C TYR A 583 -12.99 23.73 1.54
N GLU A 584 -13.81 24.73 1.86
CA GLU A 584 -15.26 24.57 1.94
C GLU A 584 -15.86 24.24 0.57
N ILE A 585 -15.38 24.90 -0.48
CA ILE A 585 -15.84 24.65 -1.84
C ILE A 585 -15.54 23.21 -2.26
N LEU A 586 -14.30 22.75 -2.13
CA LEU A 586 -13.94 21.37 -2.47
C LEU A 586 -14.70 20.37 -1.61
N ARG A 587 -14.92 20.67 -0.33
CA ARG A 587 -15.63 19.78 0.59
C ARG A 587 -17.12 19.65 0.31
N PHE A 588 -17.80 20.76 0.04
CA PHE A 588 -19.26 20.81 -0.06
C PHE A 588 -19.75 20.79 -1.50
N ALA A 589 -19.20 21.65 -2.38
CA ALA A 589 -19.57 21.66 -3.80
C ALA A 589 -18.85 20.54 -4.56
N GLY A 590 -17.54 20.39 -4.33
CA GLY A 590 -16.75 19.30 -4.91
C GLY A 590 -17.03 17.92 -4.28
N GLU A 591 -17.74 17.87 -3.15
CA GLU A 591 -18.04 16.65 -2.39
C GLU A 591 -16.82 15.80 -2.01
N ILE A 592 -15.70 16.45 -1.71
CA ILE A 592 -14.42 15.80 -1.37
C ILE A 592 -14.25 15.73 0.15
N GLY A 593 -13.90 14.55 0.66
CA GLY A 593 -13.52 14.35 2.06
C GLY A 593 -12.03 14.53 2.27
N PHE A 594 -11.63 15.29 3.30
CA PHE A 594 -10.24 15.51 3.69
C PHE A 594 -9.95 14.94 5.09
N GLU A 595 -8.67 14.64 5.37
CA GLU A 595 -8.19 14.29 6.70
C GLU A 595 -8.57 15.39 7.73
N LYS A 596 -8.86 14.97 8.97
CA LYS A 596 -9.29 15.86 10.06
C LYS A 596 -8.12 16.40 10.86
#